data_AF-A0A2S8GQL3-F1
#
_entry.id   AF-A0A2S8GQL3-F1
#
_cell.length_a   1.000
_cell.length_b   1.000
_cell.length_c   1.000
_cell.angle_alpha   90.00
_cell.angle_beta   90.00
_cell.angle_gamma   90.00
#
_symmetry.space_group_name_H-M   'P 1'
#
loop_
_entity.id
_entity.type
_entity.pdbx_description
1 polymer ?
#
loop_
_entity_poly.entity_id
_entity_poly.type
_entity_poly.pdbx_seq_one_letter_code
_entity_poly.pdbx_strand_id
1 'polypeptide(L)'
;MKQKSQEMEPPRPSMNASLKDEHPQQEVSVTQLSLLDLFIWITFAAAVCAANQAVRRHFGEFGLIPPVRFTAELIAFPAGLTALMLAVKGQLRHRRQVLSPGMWLLCLEAVSAFFFISTSLIIVTLGNLARGGDLPEPTPFLVGIYILRDLITLLGIAAIAVLLPVRAPWRMIALVPFLYYLPMPFFTLGVAIPSDALIGISMRIMGSRHYILGGGILLLIGLAIWDNATTRNRRDWLHWLGIAIVLQYYVYLLASHLQWV
;
A
#
# COMPACT_ATOMS: atom_id res chain seq x y z
N MET A 1 -85.45 -46.29 -1.43
CA MET A 1 -83.99 -46.51 -1.56
C MET A 1 -83.35 -45.12 -1.61
N LYS A 2 -82.71 -44.60 -0.54
CA LYS A 2 -81.29 -44.80 -0.12
C LYS A 2 -80.35 -44.57 -1.33
N GLN A 3 -79.39 -43.65 -1.39
CA GLN A 3 -78.48 -42.93 -0.48
C GLN A 3 -78.12 -41.58 -1.19
N LYS A 4 -78.04 -40.39 -0.59
CA LYS A 4 -77.07 -39.85 0.37
C LYS A 4 -75.61 -40.28 0.14
N SER A 5 -74.88 -39.56 -0.71
CA SER A 5 -73.41 -39.49 -0.65
C SER A 5 -73.00 -38.07 -0.26
N GLN A 6 -72.52 -38.01 0.97
CA GLN A 6 -71.71 -36.94 1.55
C GLN A 6 -70.28 -37.01 1.00
N GLU A 7 -69.59 -35.87 1.14
CA GLU A 7 -68.15 -35.72 1.36
C GLU A 7 -67.19 -36.09 0.21
N MET A 8 -66.43 -35.09 -0.26
CA MET A 8 -65.16 -34.76 0.39
C MET A 8 -64.64 -33.44 -0.17
N GLU A 9 -64.59 -32.44 0.70
CA GLU A 9 -63.79 -31.23 0.53
C GLU A 9 -62.32 -31.63 0.69
N PRO A 10 -61.45 -31.46 -0.32
CA PRO A 10 -60.02 -31.59 -0.10
C PRO A 10 -59.50 -30.35 0.66
N PRO A 11 -58.59 -30.57 1.62
CA PRO A 11 -58.11 -29.54 2.53
C PRO A 11 -57.25 -28.50 1.80
N ARG A 12 -57.22 -27.28 2.32
CA ARG A 12 -56.14 -26.31 2.05
C ARG A 12 -54.90 -26.71 2.86
N PRO A 13 -53.78 -27.12 2.25
CA PRO A 13 -52.45 -26.82 2.76
C PRO A 13 -52.09 -25.43 2.22
N SER A 14 -52.18 -24.42 3.08
CA SER A 14 -51.09 -23.97 3.96
C SER A 14 -50.05 -23.19 3.17
N MET A 15 -49.85 -21.95 3.61
CA MET A 15 -48.61 -21.21 3.47
C MET A 15 -47.93 -21.39 2.11
N ASN A 16 -48.16 -20.41 1.22
CA ASN A 16 -47.01 -19.82 0.56
C ASN A 16 -46.07 -19.38 1.71
N ALA A 17 -45.22 -20.31 2.14
CA ALA A 17 -43.92 -20.02 2.66
C ALA A 17 -43.31 -19.16 1.57
N SER A 18 -43.53 -17.85 1.73
CA SER A 18 -42.59 -16.85 1.32
C SER A 18 -41.26 -17.36 1.85
N LEU A 19 -40.55 -18.10 0.99
CA LEU A 19 -39.10 -18.11 0.97
C LEU A 19 -38.73 -16.64 0.69
N LYS A 20 -38.93 -15.81 1.71
CA LYS A 20 -37.91 -14.88 2.11
C LYS A 20 -36.67 -15.73 2.27
N ASP A 21 -35.96 -15.90 1.17
CA ASP A 21 -34.52 -15.91 1.20
C ASP A 21 -34.13 -14.57 1.83
N GLU A 22 -34.30 -14.47 3.15
CA GLU A 22 -33.41 -13.73 4.02
C GLU A 22 -32.08 -14.46 3.91
N HIS A 23 -31.44 -14.32 2.74
CA HIS A 23 -30.01 -14.11 2.75
C HIS A 23 -29.83 -12.99 3.77
N PRO A 24 -29.13 -13.22 4.89
CA PRO A 24 -28.71 -12.11 5.69
C PRO A 24 -27.90 -11.26 4.70
N GLN A 25 -28.47 -10.13 4.29
CA GLN A 25 -27.72 -9.04 3.71
C GLN A 25 -26.78 -8.67 4.84
N GLN A 26 -25.65 -9.37 4.87
CA GLN A 26 -24.56 -9.14 5.78
C GLN A 26 -24.14 -7.72 5.43
N GLU A 27 -24.67 -6.76 6.19
CA GLU A 27 -24.40 -5.35 6.01
C GLU A 27 -22.89 -5.24 5.89
N VAL A 28 -22.45 -4.90 4.68
CA VAL A 28 -21.04 -4.65 4.41
C VAL A 28 -20.76 -3.40 5.22
N SER A 29 -20.31 -3.59 6.46
CA SER A 29 -19.98 -2.48 7.35
C SER A 29 -18.86 -1.72 6.66
N VAL A 30 -19.20 -0.60 6.06
CA VAL A 30 -18.24 0.27 5.37
C VAL A 30 -17.33 0.83 6.46
N THR A 31 -16.09 0.40 6.46
CA THR A 31 -15.07 0.90 7.37
C THR A 31 -14.77 2.34 6.98
N GLN A 32 -15.31 3.29 7.73
CA GLN A 32 -15.07 4.72 7.51
C GLN A 32 -13.88 5.15 8.37
N LEU A 33 -12.86 5.75 7.74
CA LEU A 33 -11.85 6.50 8.50
C LEU A 33 -12.51 7.77 9.02
N SER A 34 -12.29 8.10 10.29
CA SER A 34 -12.73 9.38 10.82
C SER A 34 -11.92 10.51 10.16
N LEU A 35 -12.59 11.61 9.79
CA LEU A 35 -11.92 12.84 9.36
C LEU A 35 -10.97 13.36 10.44
N LEU A 36 -11.28 13.11 11.70
CA LEU A 36 -10.44 13.47 12.84
C LEU A 36 -9.12 12.67 12.83
N ASP A 37 -9.15 11.38 12.52
CA ASP A 37 -7.94 10.57 12.41
C ASP A 37 -7.04 11.10 11.29
N LEU A 38 -7.61 11.39 10.12
CA LEU A 38 -6.87 12.01 9.02
C LEU A 38 -6.29 13.38 9.39
N PHE A 39 -7.06 14.22 10.09
CA PHE A 39 -6.60 15.53 10.50
C PHE A 39 -5.42 15.45 11.48
N ILE A 40 -5.51 14.59 12.50
CA ILE A 40 -4.42 14.35 13.46
C ILE A 40 -3.17 13.92 12.71
N TRP A 41 -3.32 13.00 11.76
CA TRP A 41 -2.20 12.43 11.05
C TRP A 41 -1.57 13.36 10.03
N ILE A 42 -2.35 14.13 9.29
CA ILE A 42 -1.85 15.19 8.40
C ILE A 42 -1.13 16.26 9.21
N THR A 43 -1.66 16.60 10.39
CA THR A 43 -1.03 17.57 11.29
C THR A 43 0.31 17.04 11.83
N PHE A 44 0.36 15.76 12.21
CA PHE A 44 1.60 15.09 12.62
C PHE A 44 2.63 15.03 11.47
N ALA A 45 2.19 14.64 10.27
CA ALA A 45 3.01 14.61 9.07
C ALA A 45 3.60 15.99 8.74
N ALA A 46 2.78 17.04 8.82
CA ALA A 46 3.19 18.42 8.63
C ALA A 46 4.20 18.86 9.70
N ALA A 47 3.98 18.50 10.97
CA ALA A 47 4.91 18.79 12.06
C ALA A 47 6.27 18.10 11.87
N VAL A 48 6.29 16.81 11.47
CA VAL A 48 7.53 16.09 11.18
C VAL A 48 8.24 16.68 9.96
N CYS A 49 7.50 17.08 8.93
CA CYS A 49 8.07 17.78 7.77
C CYS A 49 8.69 19.13 8.19
N ALA A 50 8.00 19.91 9.02
CA ALA A 50 8.48 21.19 9.52
C ALA A 50 9.73 21.02 10.39
N ALA A 51 9.74 20.03 11.28
CA ALA A 51 10.90 19.68 12.10
C ALA A 51 12.10 19.27 11.23
N ASN A 52 11.88 18.41 10.22
CA ASN A 52 12.93 17.99 9.29
C ASN A 52 13.50 19.18 8.49
N GLN A 53 12.66 20.10 8.03
CA GLN A 53 13.12 21.33 7.38
C GLN A 53 13.90 22.24 8.34
N ALA A 54 13.45 22.38 9.59
CA ALA A 54 14.15 23.16 10.60
C ALA A 54 15.54 22.60 10.89
N VAL A 55 15.65 21.26 11.03
CA VAL A 55 16.94 20.55 11.20
C VAL A 55 17.84 20.79 9.99
N ARG A 56 17.35 20.64 8.75
CA ARG A 56 18.12 20.95 7.53
C ARG A 56 18.63 22.39 7.48
N ARG A 57 17.82 23.35 7.92
CA ARG A 57 18.21 24.76 7.95
C ARG A 57 19.27 25.05 9.01
N HIS A 58 19.21 24.38 10.17
CA HIS A 58 20.16 24.61 11.27
C HIS A 58 21.48 23.86 11.11
N PHE A 59 21.45 22.65 10.57
CA PHE A 59 22.63 21.80 10.48
C PHE A 59 23.25 21.80 9.07
N GLY A 60 22.70 22.55 8.11
CA GLY A 60 23.12 22.53 6.70
C GLY A 60 22.55 21.33 5.94
N GLU A 61 22.88 21.20 4.65
CA GLU A 61 22.47 20.08 3.78
C GLU A 61 23.03 18.73 4.27
N PHE A 62 22.57 18.25 5.42
CA PHE A 62 22.60 16.83 5.75
C PHE A 62 21.59 16.15 4.84
N GLY A 63 22.00 16.02 3.58
CA GLY A 63 21.29 15.33 2.53
C GLY A 63 21.19 13.87 2.92
N LEU A 64 20.01 13.43 3.31
CA LEU A 64 19.70 12.02 3.30
C LEU A 64 18.41 11.73 2.51
N ILE A 65 17.39 12.60 2.53
CA ILE A 65 16.15 12.36 1.76
C ILE A 65 15.53 13.68 1.27
N PRO A 66 15.12 13.81 -0.02
CA PRO A 66 14.41 14.98 -0.52
C PRO A 66 13.13 15.25 0.30
N PRO A 67 12.88 16.50 0.73
CA PRO A 67 11.74 16.83 1.58
C PRO A 67 10.40 16.38 0.97
N VAL A 68 10.29 16.42 -0.37
CA VAL A 68 9.10 15.99 -1.11
C VAL A 68 8.82 14.49 -0.95
N ARG A 69 9.86 13.63 -0.97
CA ARG A 69 9.71 12.19 -0.72
C ARG A 69 9.22 11.93 0.70
N PHE A 70 9.81 12.63 1.66
CA PHE A 70 9.46 12.50 3.06
C PHE A 70 8.02 12.94 3.34
N THR A 71 7.54 14.00 2.67
CA THR A 71 6.14 14.46 2.80
C THR A 71 5.13 13.46 2.25
N ALA A 72 5.37 12.89 1.07
CA ALA A 72 4.46 11.88 0.49
C ALA A 72 4.35 10.65 1.40
N GLU A 73 5.49 10.13 1.85
CA GLU A 73 5.57 8.99 2.77
C GLU A 73 4.95 9.30 4.13
N LEU A 74 5.11 10.53 4.66
CA LEU A 74 4.54 10.95 5.94
C LEU A 74 3.02 11.16 5.91
N ILE A 75 2.44 11.52 4.76
CA ILE A 75 0.98 11.62 4.60
C ILE A 75 0.39 10.21 4.39
N ALA A 76 1.06 9.39 3.58
CA ALA A 76 0.62 8.04 3.26
C ALA A 76 0.70 7.09 4.45
N PHE A 77 1.80 7.13 5.20
CA PHE A 77 2.08 6.23 6.31
C PHE A 77 0.96 6.16 7.35
N PRO A 78 0.48 7.27 7.94
CA PRO A 78 -0.50 7.20 9.00
C PRO A 78 -1.93 6.90 8.52
N ALA A 79 -2.33 7.44 7.36
CA ALA A 79 -3.61 7.07 6.73
C ALA A 79 -3.63 5.58 6.37
N GLY A 80 -2.52 5.09 5.82
CA GLY A 80 -2.28 3.69 5.52
C GLY A 80 -2.24 2.80 6.75
N LEU A 81 -1.56 3.22 7.81
CA LEU A 81 -1.47 2.47 9.06
C LEU A 81 -2.83 2.35 9.74
N THR A 82 -3.62 3.42 9.73
CA THR A 82 -5.00 3.41 10.22
C THR A 82 -5.86 2.44 9.42
N ALA A 83 -5.78 2.49 8.08
CA ALA A 83 -6.48 1.55 7.21
C ALA A 83 -6.05 0.09 7.47
N LEU A 84 -4.75 -0.14 7.66
CA LEU A 84 -4.19 -1.46 7.95
C LEU A 84 -4.67 -2.00 9.30
N MET A 85 -4.62 -1.17 10.36
CA MET A 85 -5.11 -1.54 11.68
C MET A 85 -6.61 -1.87 11.64
N LEU A 86 -7.41 -1.10 10.91
CA LEU A 86 -8.83 -1.35 10.74
C LEU A 86 -9.09 -2.64 9.96
N ALA A 87 -8.34 -2.90 8.89
CA ALA A 87 -8.42 -4.13 8.11
C ALA A 87 -8.08 -5.36 8.97
N VAL A 88 -6.96 -5.32 9.72
CA VAL A 88 -6.54 -6.39 10.62
C VAL A 88 -7.56 -6.61 11.73
N LYS A 89 -8.04 -5.53 12.37
CA LYS A 89 -9.08 -5.62 13.41
C LYS A 89 -10.38 -6.23 12.87
N GLY A 90 -10.76 -5.91 11.63
CA GLY A 90 -11.90 -6.51 10.93
C GLY A 90 -11.72 -8.01 10.70
N GLN A 91 -10.54 -8.42 10.24
CA GLN A 91 -10.19 -9.83 10.02
C GLN A 91 -10.16 -10.63 11.33
N LEU A 92 -9.55 -10.10 12.39
CA LEU A 92 -9.52 -10.73 13.72
C LEU A 92 -10.92 -10.93 14.31
N ARG A 93 -11.87 -10.06 13.96
CA ARG A 93 -13.27 -10.19 14.34
C ARG A 93 -14.08 -11.10 13.40
N HIS A 94 -13.42 -11.85 12.53
CA HIS A 94 -14.00 -12.73 11.53
C HIS A 94 -15.06 -12.08 10.62
N ARG A 95 -15.02 -10.74 10.46
CA ARG A 95 -15.88 -10.07 9.49
C ARG A 95 -15.24 -10.23 8.11
N ARG A 96 -15.91 -10.96 7.21
CA ARG A 96 -15.52 -11.04 5.78
C ARG A 96 -15.76 -9.69 5.11
N GLN A 97 -14.85 -8.74 5.34
CA GLN A 97 -14.85 -7.45 4.68
C GLN A 97 -13.95 -7.55 3.45
N VAL A 98 -14.55 -7.50 2.25
CA VAL A 98 -13.79 -7.19 1.04
C VAL A 98 -13.41 -5.72 1.14
N LEU A 99 -12.12 -5.42 1.15
CA LEU A 99 -11.64 -4.04 1.25
C LEU A 99 -11.97 -3.27 -0.02
N SER A 100 -12.29 -1.99 0.14
CA SER A 100 -12.32 -1.08 -1.00
C SER A 100 -10.91 -0.96 -1.60
N PRO A 101 -10.78 -0.80 -2.92
CA PRO A 101 -9.46 -0.70 -3.55
C PRO A 101 -8.56 0.37 -2.94
N GLY A 102 -9.12 1.54 -2.59
CA GLY A 102 -8.36 2.60 -1.95
C GLY A 102 -7.83 2.21 -0.56
N MET A 103 -8.63 1.56 0.29
CA MET A 103 -8.12 1.09 1.59
C MET A 103 -7.01 0.05 1.42
N TRP A 104 -7.13 -0.84 0.44
CA TRP A 104 -6.10 -1.83 0.17
C TRP A 104 -4.80 -1.18 -0.36
N LEU A 105 -4.92 -0.19 -1.24
CA LEU A 105 -3.78 0.62 -1.71
C LEU A 105 -3.10 1.39 -0.56
N LEU A 106 -3.89 1.99 0.33
CA LEU A 106 -3.39 2.65 1.53
C LEU A 106 -2.60 1.68 2.43
N CYS A 107 -3.05 0.42 2.56
CA CYS A 107 -2.32 -0.60 3.31
C CYS A 107 -0.96 -0.93 2.68
N LEU A 108 -0.89 -1.02 1.33
CA LEU A 108 0.38 -1.25 0.62
C LEU A 108 1.37 -0.10 0.81
N GLU A 109 0.89 1.13 0.72
CA GLU A 109 1.70 2.32 0.98
C GLU A 109 2.17 2.38 2.43
N ALA A 110 1.31 2.03 3.40
CA ALA A 110 1.70 1.99 4.82
C ALA A 110 2.92 1.11 5.05
N VAL A 111 2.94 -0.08 4.45
CA VAL A 111 4.03 -1.05 4.56
C VAL A 111 5.30 -0.49 3.94
N SER A 112 5.21 0.07 2.74
CA SER A 112 6.34 0.66 2.03
C SER A 112 6.94 1.84 2.80
N ALA A 113 6.08 2.73 3.27
CA ALA A 113 6.45 3.91 4.04
C ALA A 113 7.06 3.55 5.40
N PHE A 114 6.51 2.56 6.09
CA PHE A 114 7.04 2.10 7.38
C PHE A 114 8.51 1.66 7.26
N PHE A 115 8.80 0.79 6.28
CA PHE A 115 10.16 0.30 6.09
C PHE A 115 11.09 1.38 5.56
N PHE A 116 10.59 2.27 4.69
CA PHE A 116 11.35 3.42 4.24
C PHE A 116 11.77 4.33 5.40
N ILE A 117 10.80 4.77 6.23
CA ILE A 117 11.06 5.66 7.38
C ILE A 117 11.97 4.98 8.39
N SER A 118 11.67 3.74 8.78
CA SER A 118 12.42 3.00 9.81
C SER A 118 13.88 2.79 9.39
N THR A 119 14.12 2.33 8.16
CA THR A 119 15.48 2.15 7.66
C THR A 119 16.22 3.47 7.52
N SER A 120 15.54 4.54 7.10
CA SER A 120 16.13 5.88 7.02
C SER A 120 16.59 6.38 8.38
N LEU A 121 15.79 6.18 9.43
CA LEU A 121 16.15 6.53 10.81
C LEU A 121 17.32 5.70 11.33
N ILE A 122 17.35 4.40 11.03
CA ILE A 122 18.49 3.52 11.38
C ILE A 122 19.78 4.02 10.72
N ILE A 123 19.74 4.33 9.43
CA ILE A 123 20.91 4.82 8.68
C ILE A 123 21.39 6.17 9.21
N VAL A 124 20.48 7.11 9.48
CA VAL A 124 20.84 8.42 10.07
C VAL A 124 21.50 8.22 11.44
N THR A 125 20.93 7.37 12.28
CA THR A 125 21.45 7.10 13.63
C THR A 125 22.84 6.47 13.56
N LEU A 126 23.02 5.44 12.73
CA LEU A 126 24.31 4.78 12.53
C LEU A 126 25.35 5.72 11.90
N GLY A 127 24.94 6.55 10.94
CA GLY A 127 25.83 7.53 10.31
C GLY A 127 26.32 8.60 11.28
N ASN A 128 25.48 9.02 12.23
CA ASN A 128 25.89 9.94 13.30
C ASN A 128 26.83 9.27 14.32
N LEU A 129 26.62 7.99 14.63
CA LEU A 129 27.52 7.22 15.50
C LEU A 129 28.87 6.95 14.84
N ALA A 130 28.90 6.62 13.53
CA ALA A 130 30.13 6.38 12.79
C ALA A 130 31.01 7.63 12.66
N ARG A 131 30.40 8.82 12.54
CA ARG A 131 31.12 10.11 12.59
C ARG A 131 31.73 10.41 13.97
N GLY A 132 31.26 9.76 15.03
CA GLY A 132 31.83 9.83 16.38
C GLY A 132 33.11 9.01 16.57
N GLY A 133 33.53 8.21 15.58
CA GLY A 133 34.80 7.46 15.61
C GLY A 133 34.70 5.98 16.02
N ASP A 134 33.52 5.48 16.36
CA ASP A 134 33.35 4.15 17.01
C ASP A 134 32.91 3.01 16.07
N LEU A 135 32.78 3.22 14.76
CA LEU A 135 32.31 2.17 13.83
C LEU A 135 33.24 1.99 12.62
N PRO A 136 33.53 0.74 12.21
CA PRO A 136 34.26 0.45 10.99
C PRO A 136 33.52 1.01 9.77
N GLU A 137 34.26 1.27 8.68
CA GLU A 137 33.72 1.86 7.45
C GLU A 137 32.37 1.23 7.08
N PRO A 138 31.30 2.03 6.93
CA PRO A 138 29.94 1.53 7.02
C PRO A 138 29.49 0.78 5.74
N THR A 139 30.37 0.46 4.80
CA THR A 139 30.01 0.04 3.45
C THR A 139 29.32 -1.34 3.37
N PRO A 140 29.82 -2.45 3.97
CA PRO A 140 29.15 -3.75 3.83
C PRO A 140 27.90 -3.86 4.70
N PHE A 141 27.95 -3.27 5.89
CA PHE A 141 26.84 -3.31 6.85
C PHE A 141 25.64 -2.48 6.37
N LEU A 142 25.88 -1.27 5.84
CA LEU A 142 24.80 -0.46 5.24
C LEU A 142 24.20 -1.14 4.01
N VAL A 143 25.03 -1.77 3.17
CA VAL A 143 24.55 -2.57 2.03
C VAL A 143 23.61 -3.69 2.51
N GLY A 144 23.98 -4.41 3.56
CA GLY A 144 23.13 -5.41 4.19
C GLY A 144 21.79 -4.86 4.68
N ILE A 145 21.78 -3.67 5.30
CA ILE A 145 20.56 -3.00 5.77
C ILE A 145 19.65 -2.63 4.59
N TYR A 146 20.18 -2.11 3.49
CA TYR A 146 19.38 -1.78 2.30
C TYR A 146 18.75 -3.02 1.66
N ILE A 147 19.53 -4.09 1.50
CA ILE A 147 19.04 -5.37 0.98
C ILE A 147 17.93 -5.92 1.87
N LEU A 148 18.17 -5.94 3.19
CA LEU A 148 17.20 -6.43 4.15
C LEU A 148 15.90 -5.62 4.12
N ARG A 149 16.00 -4.28 4.03
CA ARG A 149 14.81 -3.41 3.86
C ARG A 149 14.01 -3.81 2.63
N ASP A 150 14.65 -3.96 1.48
CA ASP A 150 13.96 -4.26 0.23
C ASP A 150 13.29 -5.63 0.28
N LEU A 151 13.97 -6.65 0.82
CA LEU A 151 13.40 -7.98 1.00
C LEU A 151 12.19 -7.97 1.95
N ILE A 152 12.29 -7.29 3.10
CA ILE A 152 11.17 -7.20 4.05
C ILE A 152 10.01 -6.39 3.44
N THR A 153 10.30 -5.34 2.68
CA THR A 153 9.27 -4.55 1.98
C THR A 153 8.52 -5.41 0.95
N LEU A 154 9.25 -6.20 0.15
CA LEU A 154 8.67 -7.15 -0.81
C LEU A 154 7.78 -8.19 -0.11
N LEU A 155 8.27 -8.76 1.00
CA LEU A 155 7.51 -9.71 1.80
C LEU A 155 6.23 -9.09 2.38
N GLY A 156 6.32 -7.85 2.87
CA GLY A 156 5.17 -7.11 3.38
C GLY A 156 4.13 -6.83 2.30
N ILE A 157 4.54 -6.36 1.12
CA ILE A 157 3.66 -6.15 -0.03
C ILE A 157 2.98 -7.46 -0.45
N ALA A 158 3.75 -8.55 -0.55
CA ALA A 158 3.22 -9.87 -0.88
C ALA A 158 2.19 -10.34 0.17
N ALA A 159 2.50 -10.16 1.45
CA ALA A 159 1.58 -10.50 2.55
C ALA A 159 0.27 -9.71 2.43
N ILE A 160 0.31 -8.40 2.20
CA ILE A 160 -0.90 -7.59 2.01
C ILE A 160 -1.69 -8.04 0.77
N ALA A 161 -1.01 -8.34 -0.34
CA ALA A 161 -1.66 -8.75 -1.57
C ALA A 161 -2.36 -10.13 -1.46
N VAL A 162 -1.82 -11.03 -0.64
CA VAL A 162 -2.37 -12.38 -0.41
C VAL A 162 -3.43 -12.37 0.70
N LEU A 163 -3.12 -11.75 1.84
CA LEU A 163 -3.93 -11.85 3.06
C LEU A 163 -5.12 -10.90 3.07
N LEU A 164 -5.01 -9.71 2.46
CA LEU A 164 -6.11 -8.75 2.46
C LEU A 164 -7.00 -8.94 1.22
N PRO A 165 -8.31 -9.22 1.39
CA PRO A 165 -9.20 -9.46 0.28
C PRO A 165 -9.54 -8.14 -0.45
N VAL A 166 -9.12 -8.05 -1.72
CA VAL A 166 -9.49 -7.00 -2.67
C VAL A 166 -9.96 -7.64 -3.98
N ARG A 167 -10.75 -6.90 -4.78
CA ARG A 167 -11.18 -7.33 -6.12
C ARG A 167 -9.97 -7.73 -6.97
N ALA A 168 -10.09 -8.84 -7.70
CA ALA A 168 -8.98 -9.45 -8.43
C ALA A 168 -8.20 -8.50 -9.36
N PRO A 169 -8.84 -7.58 -10.12
CA PRO A 169 -8.10 -6.69 -11.02
C PRO A 169 -7.13 -5.75 -10.29
N TRP A 170 -7.50 -5.32 -9.07
CA TRP A 170 -6.67 -4.41 -8.27
C TRP A 170 -5.41 -5.09 -7.72
N ARG A 171 -5.39 -6.42 -7.61
CA ARG A 171 -4.19 -7.16 -7.18
C ARG A 171 -3.02 -6.98 -8.15
N MET A 172 -3.29 -6.67 -9.42
CA MET A 172 -2.24 -6.40 -10.41
C MET A 172 -1.39 -5.19 -10.02
N ILE A 173 -1.93 -4.22 -9.26
CA ILE A 173 -1.16 -3.07 -8.78
C ILE A 173 -0.03 -3.51 -7.85
N ALA A 174 -0.20 -4.59 -7.07
CA ALA A 174 0.88 -5.08 -6.18
C ALA A 174 2.11 -5.58 -6.96
N LEU A 175 1.97 -5.92 -8.25
CA LEU A 175 3.10 -6.29 -9.10
C LEU A 175 4.01 -5.09 -9.38
N VAL A 176 3.48 -3.87 -9.42
CA VAL A 176 4.27 -2.67 -9.72
C VAL A 176 5.38 -2.43 -8.69
N PRO A 177 5.09 -2.30 -7.37
CA PRO A 177 6.15 -2.14 -6.40
C PRO A 177 7.00 -3.41 -6.28
N PHE A 178 6.44 -4.61 -6.51
CA PHE A 178 7.22 -5.84 -6.51
C PHE A 178 8.31 -5.84 -7.60
N LEU A 179 7.95 -5.56 -8.84
CA LEU A 179 8.89 -5.46 -9.97
C LEU A 179 9.86 -4.28 -9.82
N TYR A 180 9.44 -3.22 -9.12
CA TYR A 180 10.29 -2.06 -8.86
C TYR A 180 11.36 -2.31 -7.79
N TYR A 181 11.04 -3.07 -6.73
CA TYR A 181 11.96 -3.36 -5.62
C TYR A 181 12.79 -4.64 -5.83
N LEU A 182 12.26 -5.64 -6.52
CA LEU A 182 12.94 -6.93 -6.74
C LEU A 182 14.37 -6.81 -7.28
N PRO A 183 14.69 -5.87 -8.21
CA PRO A 183 16.05 -5.73 -8.71
C PRO A 183 17.05 -5.05 -7.76
N MET A 184 16.57 -4.33 -6.74
CA MET A 184 17.42 -3.48 -5.89
C MET A 184 18.45 -4.28 -5.07
N PRO A 185 18.12 -5.44 -4.49
CA PRO A 185 19.11 -6.29 -3.83
C PRO A 185 20.25 -6.70 -4.77
N PHE A 186 19.93 -7.10 -6.00
CA PHE A 186 20.91 -7.53 -6.99
C PHE A 186 21.80 -6.38 -7.46
N PHE A 187 21.21 -5.20 -7.67
CA PHE A 187 21.96 -3.99 -7.96
C PHE A 187 22.94 -3.66 -6.83
N THR A 188 22.45 -3.64 -5.59
CA THR A 188 23.26 -3.30 -4.41
C THR A 188 24.42 -4.29 -4.22
N LEU A 189 24.16 -5.59 -4.43
CA LEU A 189 25.20 -6.62 -4.44
C LEU A 189 26.20 -6.46 -5.59
N GLY A 190 25.74 -6.14 -6.79
CA GLY A 190 26.59 -5.96 -7.97
C GLY A 190 27.49 -4.73 -7.90
N VAL A 191 27.08 -3.69 -7.18
CA VAL A 191 27.94 -2.53 -6.85
C VAL A 191 28.95 -2.89 -5.76
N ALA A 192 28.58 -3.72 -4.79
CA ALA A 192 29.45 -4.14 -3.70
C ALA A 192 30.49 -5.20 -4.11
N ILE A 193 30.18 -6.04 -5.10
CA ILE A 193 31.05 -7.07 -5.67
C ILE A 193 31.31 -6.69 -7.14
N PRO A 194 32.29 -5.80 -7.39
CA PRO A 194 32.46 -5.20 -8.70
C PRO A 194 32.91 -6.25 -9.71
N SER A 195 32.01 -6.62 -10.61
CA SER A 195 32.37 -7.17 -11.91
C SER A 195 31.71 -6.32 -12.99
N ASP A 196 32.45 -5.98 -14.05
CA ASP A 196 31.95 -5.10 -15.11
C ASP A 196 30.65 -5.65 -15.74
N ALA A 197 30.53 -6.98 -15.80
CA ALA A 197 29.33 -7.67 -16.26
C ALA A 197 28.14 -7.48 -15.29
N LEU A 198 28.35 -7.64 -13.98
CA LEU A 198 27.28 -7.45 -12.99
C LEU A 198 26.87 -5.98 -12.89
N ILE A 199 27.82 -5.04 -13.00
CA ILE A 199 27.53 -3.60 -13.00
C ILE A 199 26.74 -3.22 -14.27
N GLY A 200 27.14 -3.72 -15.44
CA GLY A 200 26.44 -3.46 -16.70
C GLY A 200 24.98 -3.99 -16.70
N ILE A 201 24.76 -5.20 -16.18
CA ILE A 201 23.41 -5.77 -16.03
C ILE A 201 22.59 -4.95 -15.02
N SER A 202 23.19 -4.65 -13.87
CA SER A 202 22.61 -3.83 -12.80
C SER A 202 22.13 -2.46 -13.30
N MET A 203 22.97 -1.75 -14.06
CA MET A 203 22.64 -0.45 -14.64
C MET A 203 21.50 -0.53 -15.66
N ARG A 204 21.47 -1.57 -16.52
CA ARG A 204 20.37 -1.77 -17.48
C ARG A 204 19.04 -2.05 -16.79
N ILE A 205 19.05 -2.83 -15.71
CA ILE A 205 17.83 -3.11 -14.94
C ILE A 205 17.37 -1.88 -14.16
N MET A 206 18.29 -1.06 -13.62
CA MET A 206 17.92 0.22 -13.02
C MET A 206 17.33 1.18 -14.05
N GLY A 207 17.91 1.23 -15.25
CA GLY A 207 17.43 2.02 -16.37
C GLY A 207 16.13 1.50 -16.99
N SER A 208 15.49 0.43 -16.50
CA SER A 208 14.16 0.02 -16.97
C SER A 208 13.03 0.41 -16.00
N ARG A 209 13.38 0.94 -14.82
CA ARG A 209 12.41 1.25 -13.74
C ARG A 209 11.44 2.36 -14.09
N HIS A 210 11.83 3.31 -14.94
CA HIS A 210 10.90 4.34 -15.40
C HIS A 210 9.79 3.75 -16.27
N TYR A 211 10.04 2.67 -17.02
CA TYR A 211 8.98 1.95 -17.74
C TYR A 211 8.03 1.23 -16.77
N ILE A 212 8.56 0.63 -15.70
CA ILE A 212 7.74 -0.02 -14.66
C ILE A 212 6.84 1.01 -13.97
N LEU A 213 7.38 2.16 -13.58
CA LEU A 213 6.62 3.23 -12.93
C LEU A 213 5.62 3.89 -13.89
N GLY A 214 6.02 4.19 -15.13
CA GLY A 214 5.13 4.72 -16.15
C GLY A 214 3.98 3.77 -16.49
N GLY A 215 4.28 2.49 -16.68
CA GLY A 215 3.28 1.45 -16.86
C GLY A 215 2.37 1.27 -15.64
N GLY A 216 2.92 1.38 -14.43
CA GLY A 216 2.18 1.35 -13.17
C GLY A 216 1.19 2.50 -13.03
N ILE A 217 1.59 3.72 -13.42
CA ILE A 217 0.70 4.90 -13.46
C ILE A 217 -0.46 4.66 -14.42
N LEU A 218 -0.17 4.21 -15.65
CA LEU A 218 -1.19 3.92 -16.65
C LEU A 218 -2.14 2.80 -16.19
N LEU A 219 -1.60 1.76 -15.55
CA LEU A 219 -2.38 0.67 -14.97
C LEU A 219 -3.30 1.18 -13.85
N LEU A 220 -2.81 2.04 -12.95
CA LEU A 220 -3.58 2.62 -11.86
C LEU A 220 -4.72 3.50 -12.38
N ILE A 221 -4.43 4.36 -13.36
CA ILE A 221 -5.45 5.20 -14.02
C ILE A 221 -6.47 4.34 -14.75
N GLY A 222 -6.00 3.34 -15.51
CA GLY A 222 -6.87 2.40 -16.24
C GLY A 222 -7.80 1.63 -15.31
N LEU A 223 -7.28 1.12 -14.19
CA LEU A 223 -8.09 0.45 -13.17
C LEU A 223 -9.07 1.40 -12.49
N ALA A 224 -8.67 2.64 -12.20
CA ALA A 224 -9.56 3.64 -11.65
C ALA A 224 -10.72 3.99 -12.61
N ILE A 225 -10.44 4.14 -13.91
CA ILE A 225 -11.46 4.38 -14.94
C ILE A 225 -12.37 3.16 -15.10
N TRP A 226 -11.80 1.96 -15.15
CA TRP A 226 -12.54 0.71 -15.25
C TRP A 226 -13.45 0.47 -14.04
N ASP A 227 -12.92 0.65 -12.82
CA ASP A 227 -13.69 0.55 -11.58
C ASP A 227 -14.76 1.65 -11.54
N ASN A 228 -14.47 2.81 -12.16
CA ASN A 228 -15.43 3.89 -12.32
C ASN A 228 -16.63 3.55 -13.21
N ALA A 229 -16.36 2.93 -14.35
CA ALA A 229 -17.39 2.51 -15.28
C ALA A 229 -18.24 1.36 -14.70
N THR A 230 -17.62 0.44 -13.97
CA THR A 230 -18.27 -0.81 -13.54
C THR A 230 -18.99 -0.70 -12.19
N THR A 231 -18.62 0.24 -11.32
CA THR A 231 -19.21 0.34 -9.96
C THR A 231 -19.61 1.76 -9.59
N ARG A 232 -20.74 2.23 -10.12
CA ARG A 232 -21.22 3.63 -9.99
C ARG A 232 -21.67 4.07 -8.58
N ASN A 233 -22.07 3.17 -7.67
CA ASN A 233 -22.81 3.53 -6.44
C ASN A 233 -22.13 3.22 -5.08
N ARG A 234 -20.83 2.87 -5.02
CA ARG A 234 -20.17 2.45 -3.76
C ARG A 234 -18.83 3.13 -3.47
N ARG A 235 -18.53 4.26 -4.11
CA ARG A 235 -17.18 4.85 -4.00
C ARG A 235 -17.12 5.95 -2.96
N ASP A 236 -16.67 5.53 -1.78
CA ASP A 236 -16.27 6.41 -0.71
C ASP A 236 -15.05 7.24 -1.14
N TRP A 237 -14.93 8.45 -0.59
CA TRP A 237 -13.79 9.35 -0.75
C TRP A 237 -12.44 8.65 -0.47
N LEU A 238 -12.43 7.61 0.38
CA LEU A 238 -11.26 6.76 0.65
C LEU A 238 -10.71 6.04 -0.57
N HIS A 239 -11.56 5.66 -1.52
CA HIS A 239 -11.13 5.06 -2.78
C HIS A 239 -10.21 6.02 -3.55
N TRP A 240 -10.67 7.25 -3.73
CA TRP A 240 -9.94 8.29 -4.45
C TRP A 240 -8.70 8.75 -3.69
N LEU A 241 -8.76 8.82 -2.36
CA LEU A 241 -7.60 9.14 -1.54
C LEU A 241 -6.47 8.11 -1.72
N GLY A 242 -6.81 6.82 -1.67
CA GLY A 242 -5.82 5.75 -1.90
C GLY A 242 -5.19 5.83 -3.29
N ILE A 243 -6.00 6.06 -4.33
CA ILE A 243 -5.50 6.24 -5.70
C ILE A 243 -4.58 7.45 -5.79
N ALA A 244 -4.98 8.60 -5.23
CA ALA A 244 -4.21 9.84 -5.29
C ALA A 244 -2.85 9.69 -4.61
N ILE A 245 -2.80 9.03 -3.45
CA ILE A 245 -1.55 8.81 -2.70
C ILE A 245 -0.60 7.91 -3.49
N VAL A 246 -1.06 6.76 -4.00
CA VAL A 246 -0.20 5.85 -4.80
C VAL A 246 0.24 6.51 -6.11
N LEU A 247 -0.66 7.26 -6.75
CA LEU A 247 -0.34 8.00 -7.97
C LEU A 247 0.73 9.05 -7.70
N GLN A 248 0.58 9.84 -6.64
CA GLN A 248 1.58 10.82 -6.21
C GLN A 248 2.93 10.14 -5.96
N TYR A 249 2.93 8.98 -5.30
CA TYR A 249 4.13 8.20 -5.05
C TYR A 249 4.82 7.75 -6.34
N TYR A 250 4.09 7.15 -7.28
CA TYR A 250 4.67 6.69 -8.55
C TYR A 250 5.16 7.85 -9.42
N VAL A 251 4.41 8.95 -9.49
CA VAL A 251 4.83 10.15 -10.22
C VAL A 251 6.09 10.73 -9.62
N TYR A 252 6.20 10.80 -8.30
CA TYR A 252 7.41 11.24 -7.61
C TYR A 252 8.60 10.34 -7.94
N LEU A 253 8.43 9.02 -7.82
CA LEU A 253 9.51 8.08 -8.15
C LEU A 253 9.94 8.23 -9.61
N LEU A 254 8.98 8.34 -10.53
CA LEU A 254 9.27 8.49 -11.97
C LEU A 254 10.04 9.79 -12.24
N ALA A 255 9.57 10.92 -11.70
CA ALA A 255 10.24 12.20 -11.81
C ALA A 255 11.67 12.14 -11.24
N SER A 256 11.85 11.45 -10.11
CA SER A 256 13.17 11.30 -9.51
C SER A 256 14.13 10.50 -10.39
N HIS A 257 13.66 9.48 -11.12
CA HIS A 257 14.48 8.71 -12.05
C HIS A 257 14.83 9.49 -13.32
N LEU A 258 13.90 10.31 -13.82
CA LEU A 258 14.13 11.15 -15.01
C LEU A 258 15.16 12.26 -14.78
N GLN A 259 15.42 12.67 -13.54
CA GLN A 259 16.45 13.65 -13.22
C GLN A 259 17.89 13.10 -13.31
N TRP A 260 18.06 11.78 -13.38
CA TRP A 260 19.37 11.11 -13.46
C TRP A 260 19.69 10.56 -14.86
N VAL A 261 18.81 10.77 -15.84
CA VAL A 261 18.98 10.40 -17.26
C VAL A 261 19.28 11.66 -18.05
#